data_AF-A0A2J6P5R2-F1
#
_entry.id   AF-A0A2J6P5R2-F1
#
_cell.length_a   1.000
_cell.length_b   1.000
_cell.length_c   1.000
_cell.angle_alpha   90.00
_cell.angle_beta   90.00
_cell.angle_gamma   90.00
#
_symmetry.space_group_name_H-M   'P 1'
#
loop_
_entity.id
_entity.type
_entity.pdbx_description
1 polymer ?
#
loop_
_entity_poly.entity_id
_entity_poly.type
_entity_poly.pdbx_seq_one_letter_code
_entity_poly.pdbx_strand_id
1 'polypeptide(L)'
;MIIDVLLQHTHLTQLLLNIDFLVNPKLVPTWMEVIIHLSIGLMIYLIFMVLYNISKLLYHLAYLSLLVTFIGMYPFLIAIAQRSFFVFNATEWIWWLIAHMIFVVFMYFCILVISKLHL
;
A
#
# COMPACT_ATOMS: atom_id res chain seq x y z
N MET A 1 4.55 18.33 -14.18
CA MET A 1 3.62 19.39 -14.64
C MET A 1 2.34 18.84 -15.28
N ILE A 2 2.36 17.97 -16.30
CA ILE A 2 1.12 17.37 -16.87
C ILE A 2 0.66 16.14 -16.07
N ILE A 3 1.60 15.29 -15.64
CA ILE A 3 1.33 14.09 -14.83
C ILE A 3 0.77 14.46 -13.45
N ASP A 4 1.31 15.51 -12.83
CA ASP A 4 0.84 16.01 -11.53
C ASP A 4 -0.62 16.51 -11.64
N VAL A 5 -1.00 17.19 -12.72
CA VAL A 5 -2.38 17.65 -12.93
C VAL A 5 -3.33 16.46 -13.09
N LEU A 6 -2.96 15.42 -13.85
CA LEU A 6 -3.84 14.27 -14.06
C LEU A 6 -3.98 13.38 -12.82
N LEU A 7 -2.90 13.17 -12.06
CA LEU A 7 -2.86 12.27 -10.91
C LEU A 7 -3.34 12.91 -9.59
N GLN A 8 -3.24 14.24 -9.45
CA GLN A 8 -3.66 14.95 -8.22
C GLN A 8 -5.17 15.30 -8.20
N HIS A 9 -5.91 15.10 -9.29
CA HIS A 9 -7.34 15.44 -9.34
C HIS A 9 -8.29 14.32 -8.92
N THR A 10 -7.83 13.07 -8.89
CA THR A 10 -8.65 11.95 -8.43
C THR A 10 -8.29 11.62 -7.00
N HIS A 11 -9.21 11.91 -6.07
CA HIS A 11 -9.08 11.62 -4.64
C HIS A 11 -8.59 10.18 -4.39
N LEU A 12 -9.08 9.23 -5.20
CA LEU A 12 -8.67 7.82 -5.19
C LEU A 12 -7.17 7.57 -5.46
N THR A 13 -6.53 8.36 -6.32
CA THR A 13 -5.12 8.17 -6.69
C THR A 13 -4.18 8.66 -5.58
N GLN A 14 -4.49 9.81 -4.98
CA GLN A 14 -3.75 10.32 -3.82
C GLN A 14 -3.94 9.42 -2.60
N LEU A 15 -5.15 8.88 -2.45
CA LEU A 15 -5.48 7.89 -1.44
C LEU A 15 -4.61 6.64 -1.58
N LEU A 16 -4.52 6.08 -2.79
CA LEU A 16 -3.75 4.86 -3.09
C LEU A 16 -2.24 5.03 -2.86
N LEU A 17 -1.69 6.21 -3.13
CA LEU A 17 -0.25 6.47 -2.99
C LEU A 17 0.19 6.69 -1.54
N ASN A 18 -0.73 7.06 -0.66
CA ASN A 18 -0.57 6.98 0.79
C ASN A 18 0.60 7.78 1.42
N ILE A 19 1.14 8.76 0.70
CA ILE A 19 2.26 9.60 1.18
C ILE A 19 1.91 11.08 1.09
N ASP A 20 0.90 11.41 0.30
CA ASP A 20 0.27 12.73 0.19
C ASP A 20 -0.29 13.26 1.55
N PHE A 21 -0.57 12.39 2.51
CA PHE A 21 -1.16 12.76 3.82
C PHE A 21 -0.21 13.53 4.74
N LEU A 22 1.09 13.19 4.72
CA LEU A 22 2.10 13.73 5.63
C LEU A 22 3.02 14.75 4.96
N VAL A 23 2.95 14.87 3.64
CA VAL A 23 3.91 15.61 2.84
C VAL A 23 3.24 16.77 2.11
N ASN A 24 3.90 17.93 2.13
CA ASN A 24 3.45 19.10 1.39
C ASN A 24 3.66 18.85 -0.12
N PRO A 25 2.59 18.84 -0.95
CA PRO A 25 2.69 18.51 -2.37
C PRO A 25 3.46 19.58 -3.15
N LYS A 26 3.63 20.77 -2.56
CA LYS A 26 4.47 21.84 -3.12
C LYS A 26 5.96 21.55 -2.97
N LEU A 27 6.34 20.63 -2.08
CA LEU A 27 7.73 20.28 -1.78
C LEU A 27 8.12 18.92 -2.34
N VAL A 28 7.17 18.01 -2.52
CA VAL A 28 7.42 16.65 -3.03
C VAL A 28 6.53 16.37 -4.25
N PRO A 29 7.12 16.03 -5.39
CA PRO A 29 6.37 15.74 -6.60
C PRO A 29 5.75 14.32 -6.55
N THR A 30 4.61 14.14 -7.23
CA THR A 30 3.81 12.90 -7.17
C THR A 30 4.58 11.65 -7.64
N TRP A 31 5.52 11.78 -8.58
CA TRP A 31 6.35 10.64 -8.99
C TRP A 31 7.24 10.10 -7.85
N MET A 32 7.66 10.95 -6.91
CA MET A 32 8.46 10.54 -5.76
C MET A 32 7.61 9.76 -4.77
N GLU A 33 6.35 10.16 -4.58
CA GLU A 33 5.37 9.44 -3.76
C GLU A 33 5.10 8.05 -4.33
N VAL A 34 4.94 7.93 -5.65
CA VAL A 34 4.83 6.64 -6.35
C VAL A 34 6.04 5.75 -6.06
N ILE A 35 7.26 6.30 -6.17
CA ILE A 35 8.48 5.53 -5.90
C ILE A 35 8.52 5.04 -4.45
N ILE A 36 8.20 5.88 -3.48
CA ILE A 36 8.23 5.48 -2.07
C ILE A 36 7.15 4.41 -1.80
N HIS A 37 5.92 4.59 -2.33
CA HIS A 37 4.85 3.61 -2.19
C HIS A 37 5.26 2.24 -2.76
N LEU A 38 5.80 2.22 -3.99
CA LEU A 38 6.31 1.00 -4.63
C LEU A 38 7.47 0.39 -3.85
N SER A 39 8.36 1.22 -3.29
CA SER A 39 9.49 0.75 -2.48
C SER A 39 9.02 0.06 -1.20
N ILE A 40 8.00 0.62 -0.52
CA ILE A 40 7.37 -0.02 0.66
C ILE A 40 6.73 -1.36 0.25
N GLY A 41 5.99 -1.40 -0.86
CA GLY A 41 5.40 -2.63 -1.37
C GLY A 41 6.44 -3.71 -1.67
N LEU A 42 7.56 -3.33 -2.28
CA LEU A 42 8.70 -4.23 -2.53
C LEU A 42 9.33 -4.74 -1.23
N MET A 43 9.51 -3.88 -0.22
CA MET A 43 10.04 -4.30 1.08
C MET A 43 9.13 -5.31 1.77
N ILE A 44 7.81 -5.08 1.74
CA ILE A 44 6.83 -6.03 2.27
C ILE A 44 6.98 -7.38 1.54
N TYR A 45 7.04 -7.38 0.21
CA TYR A 45 7.24 -8.59 -0.58
C TYR A 45 8.52 -9.36 -0.16
N LEU A 46 9.65 -8.67 -0.04
CA LEU A 46 10.92 -9.29 0.35
C LEU A 46 10.86 -9.88 1.76
N ILE A 47 10.22 -9.19 2.72
CA ILE A 47 10.00 -9.71 4.07
C ILE A 47 9.17 -11.01 4.00
N PHE A 48 8.09 -11.03 3.23
CA PHE A 48 7.26 -12.23 3.08
C PHE A 48 8.00 -13.38 2.41
N MET A 49 8.87 -13.12 1.44
CA MET A 49 9.75 -14.13 0.85
C MET A 49 10.69 -14.74 1.90
N VAL A 50 11.31 -13.92 2.75
CA VAL A 50 12.15 -14.40 3.86
C VAL A 50 11.33 -15.24 4.84
N LEU A 51 10.16 -14.75 5.26
CA LEU A 51 9.26 -15.49 6.14
C LEU A 51 8.83 -16.83 5.54
N TYR A 52 8.53 -16.88 4.24
CA TYR A 52 8.17 -18.10 3.53
C TYR A 52 9.28 -19.15 3.61
N ASN A 53 10.55 -18.73 3.56
CA ASN A 53 11.69 -19.63 3.65
C ASN A 53 12.01 -20.07 5.10
N ILE A 54 11.72 -19.24 6.10
CA ILE A 54 11.97 -19.57 7.51
C ILE A 54 10.87 -20.45 8.10
N SER A 55 9.60 -20.06 7.95
CA SER A 55 8.47 -20.77 8.56
C SER A 55 7.17 -20.51 7.82
N LYS A 56 6.56 -21.59 7.31
CA LYS A 56 5.25 -21.51 6.66
C LYS A 56 4.18 -21.00 7.63
N LEU A 57 4.26 -21.33 8.92
CA LEU A 57 3.30 -20.84 9.91
C LEU A 57 3.41 -19.31 10.04
N LEU A 58 4.63 -18.79 10.25
CA LEU A 58 4.85 -17.34 10.37
C LEU A 58 4.45 -16.60 9.10
N TYR A 59 4.73 -17.16 7.93
CA TYR A 59 4.30 -16.62 6.64
C TYR A 59 2.77 -16.45 6.55
N HIS A 60 1.99 -17.47 6.91
CA HIS A 60 0.52 -17.35 6.87
C HIS A 60 -0.01 -16.39 7.94
N LEU A 61 0.57 -16.39 9.15
CA LEU A 61 0.19 -15.45 10.21
C LEU A 61 0.51 -13.99 9.81
N ALA A 62 1.60 -13.75 9.09
CA ALA A 62 1.97 -12.41 8.62
C ALA A 62 0.92 -11.80 7.68
N TYR A 63 0.22 -12.60 6.87
CA TYR A 63 -0.89 -12.09 6.05
C TYR A 63 -2.04 -11.55 6.88
N LEU A 64 -2.36 -12.21 8.01
CA LEU A 64 -3.40 -11.72 8.91
C LEU A 64 -2.98 -10.38 9.52
N SER A 65 -1.72 -10.26 9.99
CA SER A 65 -1.18 -9.01 10.49
C SER A 65 -1.22 -7.91 9.44
N LEU A 66 -0.83 -8.21 8.20
CA LEU A 66 -0.84 -7.26 7.08
C LEU A 66 -2.27 -6.77 6.76
N LEU A 67 -3.27 -7.65 6.80
CA LEU A 67 -4.66 -7.29 6.60
C LEU A 67 -5.16 -6.32 7.68
N VAL A 68 -4.85 -6.61 8.95
CA VAL A 68 -5.20 -5.72 10.08
C VAL A 68 -4.54 -4.36 9.91
N THR A 69 -3.29 -4.32 9.47
CA THR A 69 -2.59 -3.08 9.15
C THR A 69 -3.34 -2.29 8.07
N PHE A 70 -3.71 -2.89 6.93
CA PHE A 70 -4.42 -2.16 5.88
C PHE A 70 -5.79 -1.63 6.33
N ILE A 71 -6.51 -2.37 7.17
CA ILE A 71 -7.78 -1.95 7.77
C ILE A 71 -7.59 -0.70 8.64
N GLY A 72 -6.62 -0.73 9.56
CA GLY A 72 -6.40 0.35 10.51
C GLY A 72 -5.63 1.54 9.94
N MET A 73 -4.82 1.32 8.91
CA MET A 73 -3.94 2.35 8.37
C MET A 73 -4.74 3.48 7.72
N TYR A 74 -5.82 3.16 6.99
CA TYR A 74 -6.66 4.19 6.36
C TYR A 74 -7.21 5.26 7.34
N PRO A 75 -7.97 4.90 8.40
CA PRO A 75 -8.45 5.91 9.36
C PRO A 75 -7.30 6.59 10.10
N PHE A 76 -6.20 5.88 10.35
CA PHE A 76 -5.00 6.46 10.97
C PHE A 76 -4.38 7.56 10.11
N LEU A 77 -4.24 7.33 8.80
CA LEU A 77 -3.67 8.29 7.85
C LEU A 77 -4.52 9.54 7.72
N ILE A 78 -5.84 9.38 7.70
CA ILE A 78 -6.78 10.50 7.70
C ILE A 78 -6.65 11.31 9.00
N ALA A 79 -6.49 10.65 10.15
CA ALA A 79 -6.33 11.34 11.43
C ALA A 79 -5.05 12.18 11.52
N ILE A 80 -3.98 11.80 10.81
CA ILE A 80 -2.70 12.52 10.78
C ILE A 80 -2.51 13.40 9.54
N ALA A 81 -3.52 13.45 8.66
CA ALA A 81 -3.46 14.18 7.41
C ALA A 81 -3.34 15.69 7.64
N GLN A 82 -2.40 16.34 6.96
CA GLN A 82 -2.25 17.79 7.06
C GLN A 82 -3.22 18.57 6.17
N ARG A 83 -3.80 17.93 5.14
CA ARG A 83 -4.69 18.59 4.18
C ARG A 83 -6.14 18.41 4.59
N SER A 84 -6.88 19.51 4.68
CA SER A 84 -8.27 19.56 5.16
C SER A 84 -9.30 18.84 4.28
N PHE A 85 -8.95 18.48 3.04
CA PHE A 85 -9.85 17.72 2.16
C PHE A 85 -9.85 16.22 2.47
N PHE A 86 -8.88 15.71 3.23
CA PHE A 86 -8.86 14.31 3.66
C PHE A 86 -9.81 14.11 4.83
N VAL A 87 -11.01 13.65 4.52
CA VAL A 87 -12.06 13.31 5.48
C VAL A 87 -12.38 11.83 5.34
N PHE A 88 -12.69 11.16 6.45
CA PHE A 88 -13.05 9.75 6.40
C PHE A 88 -14.27 9.52 5.50
N ASN A 89 -14.08 8.64 4.52
CA ASN A 89 -15.12 8.18 3.61
C ASN A 89 -15.09 6.65 3.53
N ALA A 90 -16.24 6.03 3.82
CA ALA A 90 -16.37 4.58 3.86
C ALA A 90 -16.23 3.91 2.49
N THR A 91 -16.70 4.55 1.42
CA THR A 91 -16.59 4.01 0.05
C THR A 91 -15.12 3.97 -0.38
N GLU A 92 -14.36 5.01 -0.06
CA GLU A 92 -12.94 5.10 -0.38
C GLU A 92 -12.10 4.15 0.46
N TRP A 93 -12.47 3.96 1.73
CA TRP A 93 -11.89 2.93 2.57
C TRP A 93 -12.11 1.51 2.00
N ILE A 94 -13.29 1.23 1.44
CA ILE A 94 -13.56 -0.05 0.77
C ILE A 94 -12.69 -0.20 -0.48
N TRP A 95 -12.59 0.82 -1.33
CA TRP A 95 -11.73 0.78 -2.52
C TRP A 95 -10.26 0.63 -2.16
N TRP A 96 -9.81 1.31 -1.11
CA TRP A 96 -8.50 1.15 -0.52
C TRP A 96 -8.24 -0.31 -0.13
N LEU A 97 -9.17 -0.93 0.60
CA LEU A 97 -9.06 -2.34 0.97
C LEU A 97 -9.01 -3.25 -0.26
N ILE A 98 -9.90 -3.05 -1.25
CA ILE A 98 -9.92 -3.85 -2.48
C ILE A 98 -8.57 -3.80 -3.19
N ALA A 99 -7.98 -2.61 -3.37
CA ALA A 99 -6.69 -2.45 -4.02
C ALA A 99 -5.57 -3.20 -3.28
N HIS A 100 -5.56 -3.13 -1.95
CA HIS A 100 -4.57 -3.84 -1.13
C HIS A 100 -4.80 -5.35 -1.08
N MET A 101 -6.05 -5.81 -1.16
CA MET A 101 -6.36 -7.24 -1.30
C MET A 101 -5.86 -7.78 -2.63
N ILE A 102 -5.98 -7.01 -3.71
CA ILE A 102 -5.41 -7.38 -5.01
C ILE A 102 -3.89 -7.54 -4.88
N PHE A 103 -3.20 -6.58 -4.24
CA PHE A 103 -1.76 -6.69 -3.95
C PHE A 103 -1.42 -7.96 -3.14
N VAL A 104 -2.16 -8.24 -2.07
CA VAL A 104 -1.97 -9.43 -1.21
C VAL A 104 -2.09 -10.73 -2.02
N VAL A 105 -3.12 -10.83 -2.85
CA VAL A 105 -3.37 -12.02 -3.69
C VAL A 105 -2.24 -12.19 -4.72
N PHE A 106 -1.85 -11.12 -5.42
CA PHE A 106 -0.73 -11.17 -6.36
C PHE A 106 0.57 -11.59 -5.66
N MET A 107 0.88 -10.99 -4.51
CA MET A 107 2.05 -11.34 -3.71
C MET A 107 2.05 -12.82 -3.35
N TYR A 108 0.93 -13.34 -2.85
CA TYR A 108 0.78 -14.76 -2.48
C TYR A 108 1.08 -15.69 -3.66
N PHE A 109 0.50 -15.39 -4.84
CA PHE A 109 0.78 -16.17 -6.04
C PHE A 109 2.23 -16.06 -6.50
N CYS A 110 2.81 -14.86 -6.52
CA CYS A 110 4.20 -14.65 -6.91
C CYS A 110 5.17 -15.45 -6.03
N ILE A 111 5.00 -15.40 -4.70
CA ILE A 111 5.84 -16.14 -3.75
C ILE A 111 5.69 -17.65 -3.97
N LEU A 112 4.46 -18.15 -4.13
CA LEU A 112 4.23 -19.56 -4.41
C LEU A 112 4.88 -20.01 -5.72
N VAL A 113 4.72 -19.25 -6.81
CA VAL A 113 5.29 -19.60 -8.11
C VAL A 113 6.83 -19.60 -8.07
N ILE A 114 7.43 -18.53 -7.54
CA ILE A 114 8.90 -18.40 -7.45
C ILE A 114 9.48 -19.49 -6.55
N SER A 115 8.82 -19.80 -5.44
CA SER A 115 9.29 -20.87 -4.55
C SER A 115 9.25 -22.26 -5.19
N LYS A 116 8.31 -22.52 -6.10
CA LYS A 116 8.25 -23.76 -6.88
C LYS A 116 9.30 -23.85 -8.00
N LEU A 117 9.81 -22.72 -8.48
CA LEU A 117 10.85 -22.65 -9.51
C LEU A 117 12.26 -22.86 -8.93
N HIS A 118 12.45 -22.61 -7.63
CA HIS A 118 13.73 -22.76 -6.91
C HIS A 118 13.84 -24.07 -6.11
N LEU A 119 12.97 -25.04 -6.41
CA LEU A 119 12.94 -26.41 -5.89
C LEU A 119 13.13 -27.40 -7.04
#